data_AF-A0A4Y2K727-F1
#
_entry.id   AF-A0A4Y2K727-F1
#
_cell.length_a   1.000
_cell.length_b   1.000
_cell.length_c   1.000
_cell.angle_alpha   90.00
_cell.angle_beta   90.00
_cell.angle_gamma   90.00
#
_symmetry.space_group_name_H-M   'P 1'
#
loop_
_entity.id
_entity.type
_entity.pdbx_description
1 polymer ?
#
loop_
_entity_poly.entity_id
_entity_poly.type
_entity_poly.pdbx_seq_one_letter_code
_entity_poly.pdbx_strand_id
1 'polypeptide(L)'
;MCLIVKKILPQSCVKVQELHWDSCKVSIPIQQQGKHRVPWLTSELNCMRQHVKAARRRFQKCENVVIKKFYRDKYQELKNKYSLKLLDVQINSWKNFLDEINVNNVWKKVYIFGIKQNFQKRVEVSGITLPCRTVMNSSEETIDEVLCNSFPEDCENNDKDCHKQIRYDSLFNSTTANDPPLLFMKLMLVLAN
;
A
#
# COMPACT_ATOMS: atom_id res chain seq x y z
N MET A 1 -13.37 36.54 -9.65
CA MET A 1 -12.17 36.83 -8.85
C MET A 1 -12.27 36.06 -7.54
N CYS A 2 -11.59 34.92 -7.42
CA CYS A 2 -11.48 34.19 -6.15
C CYS A 2 -10.08 34.42 -5.59
N LEU A 3 -9.98 35.26 -4.56
CA LEU A 3 -8.76 35.45 -3.80
C LEU A 3 -8.56 34.23 -2.90
N ILE A 4 -7.71 33.31 -3.32
CA ILE A 4 -7.19 32.26 -2.45
C ILE A 4 -6.17 32.93 -1.53
N VAL A 5 -6.58 33.19 -0.29
CA VAL A 5 -5.68 33.54 0.80
C VAL A 5 -4.78 32.33 1.04
N LYS A 6 -3.57 32.35 0.48
CA LYS A 6 -2.50 31.44 0.91
C LYS A 6 -2.19 31.79 2.36
N LYS A 7 -2.69 30.99 3.30
CA LYS A 7 -2.17 30.96 4.68
C LYS A 7 -0.68 30.63 4.56
N ILE A 8 0.17 31.63 4.79
CA ILE A 8 1.61 31.46 4.92
C ILE A 8 1.81 30.71 6.24
N LEU A 9 2.03 29.41 6.14
CA LEU A 9 2.47 28.62 7.29
C LEU A 9 3.89 29.08 7.68
N PRO A 10 4.19 29.25 8.98
CA PRO A 10 5.52 29.66 9.43
C PRO A 10 6.58 28.67 8.94
N GLN A 11 7.73 29.18 8.50
CA GLN A 11 8.84 28.40 7.92
C GLN A 11 9.37 27.28 8.83
N SER A 12 9.11 27.35 10.13
CA SER A 12 9.43 26.28 11.09
C SER A 12 8.54 25.04 10.93
N CYS A 13 7.29 25.17 10.48
CA CYS A 13 6.33 24.09 10.33
C CYS A 13 6.57 23.28 9.04
N VAL A 14 7.07 23.94 7.98
CA VAL A 14 7.45 23.30 6.71
C VAL A 14 8.62 22.33 6.92
N LYS A 15 9.62 22.70 7.73
CA LYS A 15 10.78 21.85 8.00
C LYS A 15 10.46 20.58 8.79
N VAL A 16 9.49 20.63 9.70
CA VAL A 16 9.06 19.45 10.48
C VAL A 16 8.31 18.46 9.58
N GLN A 17 7.49 18.95 8.66
CA GLN A 17 6.79 18.08 7.70
C GLN A 17 7.75 17.44 6.69
N GLU A 18 8.77 18.17 6.22
CA GLU A 18 9.81 17.62 5.34
C GLU A 18 10.67 16.58 6.06
N LEU A 19 11.11 16.83 7.30
CA LEU A 19 11.87 15.88 8.11
C LEU A 19 11.08 14.60 8.39
N HIS A 20 9.80 14.70 8.71
CA HIS A 20 8.94 13.54 8.95
C HIS A 20 8.73 12.71 7.68
N TRP A 21 8.51 13.37 6.54
CA TRP A 21 8.34 12.69 5.25
C TRP A 21 9.60 11.93 4.81
N ASP A 22 10.78 12.53 5.02
CA ASP A 22 12.05 11.91 4.66
C ASP A 22 12.41 10.76 5.62
N SER A 23 12.14 10.88 6.92
CA SER A 23 12.28 9.77 7.87
C SER A 23 11.39 8.57 7.51
N CYS A 24 10.13 8.81 7.12
CA CYS A 24 9.23 7.73 6.70
C CYS A 24 9.72 6.98 5.44
N LYS A 25 10.34 7.66 4.47
CA LYS A 25 10.87 6.98 3.27
C LYS A 25 12.04 6.06 3.57
N VAL A 26 12.85 6.41 4.57
CA VAL A 26 14.00 5.62 4.99
C VAL A 26 13.54 4.42 5.82
N SER A 27 12.58 4.62 6.73
CA SER A 27 12.15 3.59 7.68
C SER A 27 11.13 2.58 7.14
N ILE A 28 10.42 2.89 6.03
CA ILE A 28 9.44 1.95 5.45
C ILE A 28 10.16 0.85 4.66
N PRO A 29 10.00 -0.43 5.03
CA PRO A 29 10.60 -1.56 4.31
C PRO A 29 10.13 -1.61 2.86
N ILE A 30 11.07 -1.76 1.92
CA ILE A 30 10.75 -1.88 0.50
C ILE A 30 10.18 -3.29 0.26
N GLN A 31 8.89 -3.38 -0.06
CA GLN A 31 8.28 -4.64 -0.46
C GLN A 31 8.83 -5.11 -1.81
N GLN A 32 9.60 -6.20 -1.81
CA GLN A 32 9.93 -6.89 -3.04
C GLN A 32 8.70 -7.62 -3.56
N GLN A 33 8.20 -7.24 -4.75
CA GLN A 33 7.09 -7.95 -5.37
C GLN A 33 7.58 -9.32 -5.88
N GLY A 34 7.31 -10.37 -5.11
CA GLY A 34 7.46 -11.75 -5.59
C GLY A 34 6.72 -11.94 -6.92
N LYS A 35 7.33 -12.67 -7.85
CA LYS A 35 6.75 -12.96 -9.18
C LYS A 35 5.63 -14.00 -9.05
N HIS A 36 4.53 -13.66 -8.39
CA HIS A 36 3.31 -14.47 -8.45
C HIS A 36 2.69 -14.36 -9.83
N ARG A 37 3.01 -15.30 -10.72
CA ARG A 37 2.32 -15.45 -12.00
C ARG A 37 1.06 -16.26 -11.77
N VAL A 38 -0.07 -15.64 -12.10
CA VAL A 38 -1.38 -16.28 -12.04
C VAL A 38 -1.36 -17.48 -13.01
N PRO A 39 -1.77 -18.70 -12.58
CA PRO A 39 -1.62 -19.92 -13.38
C PRO A 39 -2.27 -19.85 -14.77
N TRP A 40 -3.40 -19.15 -14.88
CA TRP A 40 -4.13 -18.98 -16.14
C TRP A 40 -3.56 -17.88 -17.05
N LEU A 41 -2.57 -17.10 -16.61
CA LEU A 41 -2.00 -16.03 -17.41
C LEU A 41 -0.88 -16.54 -18.33
N THR A 42 -1.27 -16.99 -19.51
CA THR A 42 -0.35 -17.51 -20.54
C THR A 42 0.38 -16.39 -21.30
N SER A 43 1.49 -16.74 -21.96
CA SER A 43 2.20 -15.84 -22.89
C SER A 43 1.30 -15.42 -24.05
N GLU A 44 0.47 -16.33 -24.55
CA GLU A 44 -0.55 -16.09 -25.58
C GLU A 44 -1.54 -15.00 -25.15
N LEU A 45 -2.13 -15.12 -23.95
CA LEU A 45 -3.05 -14.11 -23.41
C LEU A 45 -2.38 -12.74 -23.26
N ASN A 46 -1.12 -12.71 -22.82
CA ASN A 46 -0.36 -11.47 -22.73
C ASN A 46 -0.10 -10.84 -24.10
N CYS A 47 0.23 -11.65 -25.10
CA CYS A 47 0.36 -11.19 -26.49
C CYS A 47 -0.96 -10.58 -26.96
N MET A 48 -2.08 -11.32 -26.86
CA MET A 48 -3.41 -10.80 -27.24
C MET A 48 -3.76 -9.51 -26.51
N ARG A 49 -3.48 -9.40 -25.20
CA ARG A 49 -3.67 -8.19 -24.42
C ARG A 49 -2.86 -7.00 -24.96
N GLN A 50 -1.62 -7.23 -25.40
CA GLN A 50 -0.79 -6.21 -26.03
C GLN A 50 -1.36 -5.78 -27.39
N HIS A 51 -1.85 -6.71 -28.21
CA HIS A 51 -2.52 -6.41 -29.47
C HIS A 51 -3.78 -5.55 -29.26
N VAL A 52 -4.62 -5.88 -28.28
CA VAL A 52 -5.80 -5.07 -27.92
C VAL A 52 -5.41 -3.67 -27.48
N LYS A 53 -4.38 -3.53 -26.65
CA LYS A 53 -3.85 -2.21 -26.22
C LYS A 53 -3.32 -1.40 -27.40
N ALA A 54 -2.60 -2.03 -28.33
CA ALA A 54 -2.09 -1.39 -29.53
C ALA A 54 -3.24 -0.90 -30.43
N ALA A 55 -4.25 -1.74 -30.68
CA ALA A 55 -5.44 -1.36 -31.45
C ALA A 55 -6.23 -0.23 -30.80
N ARG A 56 -6.43 -0.28 -29.47
CA ARG A 56 -7.07 0.81 -28.71
C ARG A 56 -6.33 2.13 -28.89
N ARG A 57 -5.00 2.13 -28.77
CA ARG A 57 -4.17 3.33 -28.96
C ARG A 57 -4.29 3.89 -30.37
N ARG A 58 -4.28 3.05 -31.41
CA ARG A 58 -4.49 3.48 -32.80
C ARG A 58 -5.86 4.13 -33.01
N PHE A 59 -6.92 3.50 -32.49
CA PHE A 59 -8.26 4.06 -32.51
C PHE A 59 -8.36 5.42 -31.80
N GLN A 60 -7.77 5.55 -30.61
CA GLN A 60 -7.82 6.79 -29.82
C GLN A 60 -7.03 7.94 -30.46
N LYS A 61 -5.88 7.64 -31.07
CA LYS A 61 -5.01 8.64 -31.71
C LYS A 61 -5.46 9.02 -33.13
N CYS A 62 -6.43 8.31 -33.71
CA CYS A 62 -6.89 8.61 -35.06
C CYS A 62 -7.86 9.81 -35.06
N GLU A 63 -7.50 10.86 -35.79
CA GLU A 63 -8.33 12.07 -35.98
C GLU A 63 -9.29 11.92 -37.16
N ASN A 64 -8.86 11.26 -38.24
CA ASN A 64 -9.68 11.06 -39.44
C ASN A 64 -10.91 10.18 -39.17
N VAL A 65 -12.11 10.73 -39.37
CA VAL A 65 -13.39 10.08 -39.02
C VAL A 65 -13.63 8.77 -39.79
N VAL A 66 -13.26 8.71 -41.07
CA VAL A 66 -13.48 7.53 -41.92
C VAL A 66 -12.60 6.36 -41.46
N ILE A 67 -11.30 6.62 -41.27
CA ILE A 67 -10.32 5.61 -40.85
C ILE A 67 -10.56 5.21 -39.38
N LYS A 68 -11.03 6.14 -38.55
CA LYS A 68 -11.35 5.89 -37.14
C LYS A 68 -12.44 4.83 -36.96
N LYS A 69 -13.41 4.75 -37.87
CA LYS A 69 -14.42 3.67 -37.87
C LYS A 69 -13.77 2.31 -38.08
N PHE A 70 -12.90 2.17 -39.08
CA PHE A 70 -12.15 0.94 -39.32
C PHE A 70 -11.31 0.52 -38.09
N TYR A 71 -10.60 1.46 -37.46
CA TYR A 71 -9.84 1.15 -36.24
C TYR A 71 -10.71 0.80 -35.04
N ARG A 72 -11.89 1.41 -34.91
CA ARG A 72 -12.88 1.05 -33.89
C ARG A 72 -13.31 -0.40 -34.06
N ASP A 73 -13.70 -0.78 -35.27
CA ASP A 73 -14.19 -2.12 -35.59
C ASP A 73 -13.09 -3.15 -35.32
N LYS A 74 -11.85 -2.86 -35.74
CA LYS A 74 -10.71 -3.74 -35.48
C LYS A 74 -10.38 -3.89 -34.00
N TYR A 75 -10.45 -2.81 -33.23
CA TYR A 75 -10.27 -2.86 -31.78
C TYR A 75 -11.37 -3.71 -31.12
N GLN A 76 -12.62 -3.55 -31.53
CA GLN A 76 -13.74 -4.29 -30.96
C GLN A 76 -13.65 -5.79 -31.26
N GLU A 77 -13.27 -6.16 -32.48
CA GLU A 77 -13.00 -7.55 -32.88
C GLU A 77 -11.92 -8.18 -31.98
N LEU A 78 -10.77 -7.52 -31.84
CA LEU A 78 -9.67 -8.00 -31.00
C LEU A 78 -10.05 -8.07 -29.52
N LYS A 79 -10.81 -7.10 -29.02
CA LYS A 79 -11.30 -7.08 -27.64
C LYS A 79 -12.23 -8.26 -27.39
N ASN A 80 -13.19 -8.52 -28.28
CA ASN A 80 -14.11 -9.64 -28.14
C ASN A 80 -13.37 -10.98 -28.16
N LYS A 81 -12.44 -11.15 -29.11
CA LYS A 81 -11.61 -12.36 -29.21
C LYS A 81 -10.78 -12.58 -27.94
N TYR A 82 -10.16 -11.53 -27.41
CA TYR A 82 -9.42 -11.59 -26.15
C TYR A 82 -10.32 -11.95 -24.96
N SER A 83 -11.50 -11.32 -24.83
CA SER A 83 -12.42 -11.61 -23.73
C SER A 83 -12.90 -13.05 -23.73
N LEU A 84 -13.24 -13.60 -24.90
CA LEU A 84 -13.65 -15.00 -25.02
C LEU A 84 -12.52 -15.96 -24.63
N LYS A 85 -11.29 -15.71 -25.14
CA LYS A 85 -10.12 -16.52 -24.81
C LYS A 85 -9.76 -16.42 -23.32
N LEU A 86 -9.91 -15.24 -22.72
CA LEU A 86 -9.68 -15.04 -21.28
C LEU A 86 -10.63 -15.88 -20.44
N LEU A 87 -11.92 -15.88 -20.78
CA LEU A 87 -12.93 -16.69 -20.09
C LEU A 87 -12.65 -18.18 -20.26
N ASP A 88 -12.35 -18.63 -21.48
CA ASP A 88 -12.00 -20.02 -21.78
C ASP A 88 -10.79 -20.49 -20.93
N VAL A 89 -9.71 -19.73 -20.91
CA VAL A 89 -8.51 -20.08 -20.15
C VAL A 89 -8.75 -20.04 -18.64
N GLN A 90 -9.58 -19.11 -18.14
CA GLN A 90 -9.97 -19.10 -16.72
C GLN A 90 -10.78 -20.35 -16.35
N ILE A 91 -11.78 -20.70 -17.15
CA ILE A 91 -12.62 -21.88 -16.93
C ILE A 91 -11.76 -23.15 -16.99
N ASN A 92 -10.90 -23.28 -18.00
CA ASN A 92 -10.04 -24.45 -18.15
C ASN A 92 -8.99 -24.55 -17.04
N SER A 93 -8.43 -23.43 -16.60
CA SER A 93 -7.54 -23.42 -15.43
C SER A 93 -8.26 -23.86 -14.16
N TRP A 94 -9.54 -23.48 -13.99
CA TRP A 94 -10.35 -23.92 -12.87
C TRP A 94 -10.70 -25.41 -12.95
N LYS A 95 -11.09 -25.90 -14.13
CA LYS A 95 -11.31 -27.32 -14.38
C LYS A 95 -10.07 -28.15 -14.08
N ASN A 96 -8.92 -27.77 -14.63
CA ASN A 96 -7.64 -28.45 -14.34
C ASN A 96 -7.34 -28.45 -12.85
N PHE A 97 -7.57 -27.32 -12.16
CA PHE A 97 -7.40 -27.26 -10.70
C PHE A 97 -8.32 -28.25 -9.97
N LEU A 98 -9.59 -28.37 -10.38
CA LEU A 98 -10.54 -29.32 -9.81
C LEU A 98 -10.21 -30.78 -10.18
N ASP A 99 -9.71 -31.04 -11.39
CA ASP A 99 -9.31 -32.39 -11.81
C ASP A 99 -8.08 -32.88 -11.04
N GLU A 100 -7.18 -31.96 -10.67
CA GLU A 100 -6.03 -32.28 -9.81
C GLU A 100 -6.42 -32.47 -8.33
N ILE A 101 -7.68 -32.24 -7.95
CA ILE A 101 -8.19 -32.53 -6.62
C ILE A 101 -8.59 -34.02 -6.56
N ASN A 102 -7.76 -34.82 -5.91
CA ASN A 102 -8.05 -36.23 -5.61
C ASN A 102 -8.78 -36.36 -4.25
N VAL A 103 -9.45 -37.50 -4.01
CA VAL A 103 -10.21 -37.82 -2.78
C VAL A 103 -9.36 -37.63 -1.51
N ASN A 104 -8.06 -37.87 -1.60
CA ASN A 104 -7.10 -37.69 -0.50
C ASN A 104 -6.59 -36.25 -0.32
N ASN A 105 -6.97 -35.30 -1.19
CA ASN A 105 -6.33 -33.97 -1.30
C ASN A 105 -7.33 -32.81 -1.47
N VAL A 106 -8.64 -33.09 -1.39
CA VAL A 106 -9.75 -32.14 -1.65
C VAL A 106 -9.60 -30.83 -0.88
N TRP A 107 -9.36 -30.94 0.42
CA TRP A 107 -9.27 -29.77 1.28
C TRP A 107 -7.88 -29.16 1.33
N LYS A 108 -6.82 -29.91 0.99
CA LYS A 108 -5.44 -29.41 1.10
C LYS A 108 -5.17 -28.29 0.10
N LYS A 109 -5.61 -28.43 -1.16
CA LYS A 109 -5.42 -27.38 -2.18
C LYS A 109 -6.31 -26.16 -1.92
N VAL A 110 -7.58 -26.38 -1.57
CA VAL A 110 -8.50 -25.29 -1.21
C VAL A 110 -8.00 -24.52 0.01
N TYR A 111 -7.51 -25.23 1.05
CA TYR A 111 -6.93 -24.62 2.24
C TYR A 111 -5.61 -23.89 1.93
N ILE A 112 -4.73 -24.44 1.09
CA ILE A 112 -3.47 -23.79 0.70
C ILE A 112 -3.76 -22.50 -0.08
N PHE A 113 -4.65 -22.52 -1.08
CA PHE A 113 -4.93 -21.35 -1.92
C PHE A 113 -5.84 -20.32 -1.25
N GLY A 114 -6.91 -20.76 -0.57
CA GLY A 114 -7.91 -19.86 0.02
C GLY A 114 -7.52 -19.31 1.39
N ILE A 115 -6.88 -20.12 2.23
CA ILE A 115 -6.53 -19.76 3.61
C ILE A 115 -5.04 -19.41 3.67
N LYS A 116 -4.15 -20.35 3.36
CA LYS A 116 -2.70 -20.18 3.57
C LYS A 116 -2.07 -19.08 2.68
N GLN A 117 -2.49 -18.93 1.43
CA GLN A 117 -1.93 -17.93 0.51
C GLN A 117 -2.31 -16.48 0.88
N ASN A 118 -3.50 -16.28 1.47
CA ASN A 118 -3.91 -14.97 1.99
C ASN A 118 -3.15 -14.58 3.27
N PHE A 119 -2.78 -15.56 4.10
CA PHE A 119 -1.93 -15.37 5.28
C PHE A 119 -0.42 -15.37 4.98
N GLN A 120 -0.01 -15.91 3.81
CA GLN A 120 1.38 -15.91 3.32
C GLN A 120 1.75 -14.68 2.50
N LYS A 121 1.01 -13.57 2.62
CA LYS A 121 1.66 -12.26 2.56
C LYS A 121 2.55 -12.13 3.80
N ARG A 122 3.59 -12.97 3.91
CA ARG A 122 4.74 -12.57 4.69
C ARG A 122 5.27 -11.38 3.94
N VAL A 123 4.96 -10.19 4.46
CA VAL A 123 5.80 -9.04 4.21
C VAL A 123 7.16 -9.51 4.70
N GLU A 124 8.01 -9.94 3.76
CA GLU A 124 9.43 -10.09 4.03
C GLU A 124 9.89 -8.66 4.27
N VAL A 125 9.87 -8.26 5.55
CA VAL A 125 10.39 -6.99 6.03
C VAL A 125 11.87 -7.02 5.68
N SER A 126 12.21 -6.42 4.54
CA SER A 126 13.59 -6.22 4.15
C SER A 126 14.17 -5.12 5.04
N GLY A 127 15.42 -5.28 5.46
CA GLY A 127 16.11 -4.32 6.32
C GLY A 127 16.07 -2.90 5.78
N ILE A 128 16.11 -1.94 6.70
CA ILE A 128 16.11 -0.51 6.39
C ILE A 128 17.44 -0.10 5.76
N THR A 129 17.38 0.81 4.79
CA THR A 129 18.59 1.34 4.14
C THR A 129 19.06 2.56 4.91
N LEU A 130 20.21 2.48 5.59
CA LEU A 130 20.77 3.64 6.27
C LEU A 130 21.16 4.74 5.26
N PRO A 131 21.27 6.01 5.69
CA PRO A 131 21.77 7.12 4.87
C PRO A 131 23.15 6.85 4.24
N CYS A 132 23.95 5.97 4.85
CA CYS A 132 25.25 5.51 4.36
C CYS A 132 25.17 4.38 3.31
N ARG A 133 23.97 4.08 2.77
CA ARG A 133 23.70 2.99 1.79
C ARG A 133 24.02 1.57 2.25
N THR A 134 24.20 1.36 3.55
CA THR A 134 24.36 0.01 4.11
C THR A 134 22.98 -0.53 4.47
N VAL A 135 22.70 -1.76 4.08
CA VAL A 135 21.44 -2.46 4.38
C VAL A 135 21.64 -3.23 5.69
N MET A 136 20.79 -2.96 6.68
CA MET A 136 20.81 -3.74 7.94
C MET A 136 20.38 -5.17 7.65
N ASN A 137 21.15 -6.14 8.14
CA ASN A 137 20.91 -7.56 7.86
C ASN A 137 20.17 -8.25 9.01
N SER A 138 20.10 -7.64 10.19
CA SER A 138 19.40 -8.19 11.36
C SER A 138 18.10 -7.45 11.65
N SER A 139 17.11 -8.19 12.14
CA SER A 139 15.78 -7.65 12.47
C SER A 139 15.82 -6.75 13.70
N GLU A 140 16.71 -7.03 14.66
CA GLU A 140 16.87 -6.26 15.90
C GLU A 140 17.39 -4.85 15.60
N GLU A 141 18.47 -4.76 14.81
CA GLU A 141 19.01 -3.50 14.31
C GLU A 141 17.97 -2.68 13.55
N THR A 142 17.18 -3.34 12.69
CA THR A 142 16.13 -2.67 11.93
C THR A 142 15.05 -2.09 12.85
N ILE A 143 14.64 -2.84 13.89
CA ILE A 143 13.64 -2.38 14.85
C ILE A 143 14.16 -1.17 15.64
N ASP A 144 15.39 -1.25 16.16
CA ASP A 144 16.00 -0.17 16.92
C ASP A 144 16.13 1.09 16.08
N GLU A 145 16.56 0.98 14.82
CA GLU A 145 16.66 2.12 13.90
C GLU A 145 15.29 2.75 13.59
N VAL A 146 14.23 1.95 13.43
CA VAL A 146 12.86 2.49 13.27
C VAL A 146 12.45 3.26 14.51
N LEU A 147 12.68 2.68 15.69
CA LEU A 147 12.28 3.26 16.96
C LEU A 147 13.03 4.57 17.22
N CYS A 148 14.34 4.58 17.05
CA CYS A 148 15.17 5.78 17.24
C CYS A 148 14.79 6.91 16.26
N ASN A 149 14.46 6.59 14.99
CA ASN A 149 14.08 7.62 14.02
C ASN A 149 12.64 8.11 14.17
N SER A 150 11.71 7.23 14.57
CA SER A 150 10.28 7.58 14.68
C SER A 150 9.93 8.18 16.03
N PHE A 151 10.68 7.82 17.07
CA PHE A 151 10.49 8.25 18.45
C PHE A 151 11.83 8.72 19.03
N PRO A 152 12.33 9.89 18.58
CA PRO A 152 13.57 10.44 19.12
C PRO A 152 13.41 10.70 20.62
N GLU A 153 14.49 10.51 21.37
CA GLU A 153 14.48 10.75 22.81
C GLU A 153 14.20 12.23 23.10
N ASP A 154 13.22 12.45 23.97
CA ASP A 154 12.70 13.77 24.26
C ASP A 154 13.66 14.53 25.19
N CYS A 155 14.36 15.53 24.66
CA CYS A 155 15.43 16.23 25.37
C CYS A 155 15.15 17.73 25.50
N GLU A 156 14.89 18.18 26.74
CA GLU A 156 14.57 19.58 27.05
C GLU A 156 15.69 20.57 26.66
N ASN A 157 16.94 20.12 26.61
CA ASN A 157 18.08 20.96 26.22
C ASN A 157 18.03 21.38 24.74
N ASN A 158 17.36 20.59 23.89
CA ASN A 158 17.17 20.91 22.47
C ASN A 158 15.87 21.69 22.21
N ASP A 159 15.12 22.03 23.26
CA ASP A 159 13.87 22.73 23.11
C ASP A 159 14.04 24.18 22.72
N LYS A 160 13.27 24.57 21.71
CA LYS A 160 13.05 25.97 21.39
C LYS A 160 12.09 26.57 22.41
N ASP A 161 12.09 27.90 22.53
CA ASP A 161 11.24 28.60 23.50
C ASP A 161 9.75 28.25 23.36
N CYS A 162 9.27 28.00 22.13
CA CYS A 162 7.90 27.53 21.90
C CYS A 162 7.64 26.10 22.45
N HIS A 163 8.62 25.21 22.42
CA HIS A 163 8.49 23.86 22.99
C HIS A 163 8.48 23.93 24.52
N LYS A 164 9.32 24.78 25.11
CA LYS A 164 9.34 25.05 26.56
C LYS A 164 7.99 25.56 27.05
N GLN A 165 7.38 26.48 26.29
CA GLN A 165 6.04 26.98 26.60
C GLN A 165 4.98 25.88 26.54
N ILE A 166 4.99 25.02 25.52
CA ILE A 166 4.05 23.89 25.41
C ILE A 166 4.20 22.92 26.59
N ARG A 167 5.44 22.60 27.01
CA ARG A 167 5.68 21.78 28.21
C ARG A 167 5.10 22.45 29.45
N TYR A 168 5.45 23.71 29.66
CA TYR A 168 4.94 24.50 30.78
C TYR A 168 3.41 24.50 30.81
N ASP A 169 2.76 24.77 29.68
CA ASP A 169 1.31 24.79 29.57
C ASP A 169 0.69 23.40 29.82
N SER A 170 1.37 22.31 29.43
CA SER A 170 0.92 20.93 29.68
C SER A 170 1.04 20.49 31.14
N LEU A 171 1.95 21.09 31.91
CA LEU A 171 2.08 20.86 33.36
C LEU A 171 0.89 21.44 34.14
N PHE A 172 0.29 22.51 33.62
CA PHE A 172 -0.94 23.08 34.17
C PHE A 172 -2.14 22.44 33.48
N ASN A 173 -2.56 21.28 33.98
CA ASN A 173 -3.82 20.66 33.60
C ASN A 173 -4.94 21.70 33.66
N SER A 174 -5.48 22.13 32.51
CA SER A 174 -6.75 22.85 32.47
C SER A 174 -7.84 21.86 32.83
N THR A 175 -8.02 21.62 34.13
CA THR A 175 -9.22 20.96 34.64
C THR A 175 -10.33 21.97 34.43
N THR A 176 -10.96 21.90 33.27
CA THR A 176 -12.10 22.73 32.96
C THR A 176 -13.25 22.21 33.81
N ALA A 177 -14.09 23.07 34.37
CA ALA A 177 -15.19 22.66 35.27
C ALA A 177 -16.21 21.68 34.64
N ASN A 178 -16.09 21.40 33.34
CA ASN A 178 -16.88 20.43 32.58
C ASN A 178 -16.15 19.11 32.27
N ASP A 179 -14.92 18.92 32.75
CA ASP A 179 -14.23 17.65 32.55
C ASP A 179 -14.91 16.58 33.42
N PRO A 180 -15.51 15.53 32.81
CA PRO A 180 -16.18 14.50 33.57
C PRO A 180 -15.16 13.84 34.48
N PRO A 181 -15.49 13.58 35.77
CA PRO A 181 -14.57 12.90 36.66
C PRO A 181 -14.14 11.59 35.99
N LEU A 182 -12.82 11.39 35.86
CA LEU A 182 -12.24 10.14 35.36
C LEU A 182 -12.65 9.03 36.32
N LEU A 183 -13.83 8.47 36.07
CA LEU A 183 -14.39 7.40 36.87
C LEU A 183 -13.58 6.15 36.52
N PHE A 184 -12.56 5.90 37.33
CA PHE A 184 -11.68 4.73 37.31
C PHE A 184 -12.44 3.41 37.10
N MET A 185 -13.71 3.34 37.51
CA MET A 185 -14.61 2.21 37.28
C MET A 185 -14.88 1.87 35.82
N LYS A 186 -14.83 2.83 34.88
CA LYS A 186 -15.16 2.57 33.47
C LYS A 186 -14.02 1.85 32.72
N LEU A 187 -12.77 2.02 33.18
CA LEU A 187 -11.61 1.30 32.65
C LEU A 187 -11.55 -0.15 33.15
N MET A 188 -11.90 -0.39 34.41
CA MET A 188 -11.93 -1.74 34.99
C MET A 188 -12.98 -2.65 34.32
N LEU A 189 -14.06 -2.07 33.80
CA LEU A 189 -15.14 -2.83 33.14
C LEU A 189 -14.78 -3.28 31.71
N VAL A 190 -13.81 -2.63 31.07
CA VAL A 190 -13.31 -2.98 29.72
C VAL A 190 -12.23 -4.05 29.78
N LEU A 191 -11.46 -4.12 30.86
CA LEU A 191 -10.42 -5.13 31.07
C LEU A 191 -10.94 -6.47 31.62
N ALA A 192 -12.22 -6.52 32.02
CA ALA A 192 -12.85 -7.71 32.59
C ALA A 192 -13.73 -8.51 31.61
N ASN A 193 -13.70 -8.19 30.30
CA ASN A 193 -14.36 -8.95 29.23
C ASN A 193 -13.34 -9.59 28.30
#